data_AF-A0A4R6JEE9-F1
#
_entry.id   AF-A0A4R6JEE9-F1
#
_cell.length_a   1.000
_cell.length_b   1.000
_cell.length_c   1.000
_cell.angle_alpha   90.00
_cell.angle_beta   90.00
_cell.angle_gamma   90.00
#
_symmetry.space_group_name_H-M   'P 1'
#
loop_
_entity.id
_entity.type
_entity.pdbx_description
1 polymer ?
#
loop_
_entity_poly.entity_id
_entity_poly.type
_entity_poly.pdbx_seq_one_letter_code
_entity_poly.pdbx_strand_id
1 'polypeptide(L)'
;MTDDRQRGDSAGLLLPMWRALVVFRWITWAFACFGVWSRWDGIHRPSGAVLQMAIMGVWTVISSIGYSRQWGRRNTRLAFADLLVTVGCMYATLFAQPLIDIRGGASVLTSVWAAGPVIALAISRGRDGGLLGAATISLALLSLRGFDNAAAVLSNVQLLLVAGLVVGYAATSLRQADVRLRKAIAAESATAERLRLSRSIHDGVLQVLAQVQRRGNAIGGEAVELAALAAEQEVALRNLIAAARPTAHDGQTDLCGWLLPLATTRVDVVVPADPVLLPAAVAGELVAAVKEALSNVEKHAGPDAHAWVTVEDLGADVLVSVRDDGAGTTPERLEQARSDGHLGVSQSIRGRITDLGGSVTVRTAPGEGTEWELKVSRT
;
A
#
# COMPACT_ATOMS: atom_id res chain seq x y z
N MET A 1 18.65 6.36 3.10
CA MET A 1 18.19 7.56 2.33
C MET A 1 16.67 7.63 2.18
N THR A 2 15.95 6.49 2.22
CA THR A 2 14.49 6.39 2.15
C THR A 2 13.75 6.74 3.46
N ASP A 3 14.26 6.31 4.63
CA ASP A 3 13.67 6.64 5.95
C ASP A 3 13.71 8.16 6.24
N ASP A 4 14.80 8.82 5.84
CA ASP A 4 14.97 10.27 6.06
C ASP A 4 14.08 11.11 5.12
N ARG A 5 13.69 10.60 3.94
CA ARG A 5 12.67 11.23 3.09
C ARG A 5 11.26 11.02 3.65
N GLN A 6 10.92 9.80 4.09
CA GLN A 6 9.61 9.49 4.69
C GLN A 6 9.32 10.34 5.93
N ARG A 7 10.33 10.56 6.79
CA ARG A 7 10.20 11.46 7.96
C ARG A 7 10.11 12.94 7.59
N GLY A 8 10.56 13.35 6.41
CA GLY A 8 10.54 14.75 5.96
C GLY A 8 9.16 15.22 5.55
N ASP A 9 8.42 14.27 5.01
CA ASP A 9 7.18 14.50 4.30
C ASP A 9 5.98 14.37 5.28
N SER A 10 6.05 13.46 6.26
CA SER A 10 5.14 13.45 7.41
C SER A 10 5.35 14.65 8.37
N ALA A 11 6.54 15.28 8.35
CA ALA A 11 6.77 16.52 9.10
C ALA A 11 6.04 17.74 8.47
N GLY A 12 5.65 17.65 7.20
CA GLY A 12 4.83 18.66 6.52
C GLY A 12 3.37 18.64 6.98
N LEU A 13 2.78 17.46 7.19
CA LEU A 13 1.38 17.32 7.61
C LEU A 13 1.16 17.66 9.09
N LEU A 14 2.16 17.44 9.95
CA LEU A 14 2.10 17.86 11.35
C LEU A 14 2.45 19.34 11.55
N LEU A 15 2.86 20.04 10.48
CA LEU A 15 3.27 21.45 10.54
C LEU A 15 2.17 22.38 11.12
N PRO A 16 0.89 22.24 10.77
CA PRO A 16 -0.17 23.04 11.37
C PRO A 16 -0.28 22.81 12.89
N MET A 17 -0.11 21.56 13.35
CA MET A 17 -0.13 21.23 14.78
C MET A 17 1.04 21.86 15.53
N TRP A 18 2.24 21.86 14.92
CA TRP A 18 3.40 22.55 15.50
C TRP A 18 3.23 24.07 15.54
N ARG A 19 2.65 24.68 14.51
CA ARG A 19 2.31 26.13 14.52
C ARG A 19 1.29 26.45 15.60
N ALA A 20 0.26 25.63 15.74
CA ALA A 20 -0.74 25.77 16.80
C ALA A 20 -0.11 25.66 18.19
N LEU A 21 0.85 24.74 18.40
CA LEU A 21 1.60 24.64 19.65
C LEU A 21 2.42 25.91 19.94
N VAL A 22 3.07 26.50 18.94
CA VAL A 22 3.82 27.75 19.12
C VAL A 22 2.88 28.88 19.54
N VAL A 23 1.72 29.03 18.89
CA VAL A 23 0.72 30.04 19.27
C VAL A 23 0.20 29.77 20.69
N PHE A 24 -0.13 28.52 21.01
CA PHE A 24 -0.55 28.08 22.34
C PHE A 24 0.46 28.46 23.43
N ARG A 25 1.77 28.31 23.15
CA ARG A 25 2.84 28.67 24.08
C ARG A 25 2.85 30.14 24.45
N TRP A 26 2.70 31.02 23.47
CA TRP A 26 2.64 32.46 23.71
C TRP A 26 1.38 32.87 24.47
N ILE A 27 0.22 32.32 24.09
CA ILE A 27 -1.05 32.59 24.77
C ILE A 27 -0.99 32.15 26.24
N THR A 28 -0.50 30.94 26.50
CA THR A 28 -0.44 30.40 27.87
C THR A 28 0.62 31.07 28.74
N TRP A 29 1.73 31.53 28.15
CA TRP A 29 2.71 32.35 28.87
C TRP A 29 2.11 33.72 29.24
N ALA A 30 1.44 34.40 28.31
CA ALA A 30 0.75 35.66 28.59
C ALA A 30 -0.34 35.48 29.67
N PHE A 31 -1.08 34.38 29.63
CA PHE A 31 -2.05 34.03 30.67
C PHE A 31 -1.39 33.80 32.04
N ALA A 32 -0.22 33.17 32.09
CA ALA A 32 0.54 33.02 33.34
C ALA A 32 0.99 34.38 33.89
N CYS A 33 1.51 35.28 33.03
CA CYS A 33 1.88 36.64 33.43
C CYS A 33 0.67 37.42 33.97
N PHE A 34 -0.49 37.31 33.31
CA PHE A 34 -1.74 37.92 33.78
C PHE A 34 -2.21 37.32 35.12
N GLY A 35 -2.06 36.02 35.31
CA GLY A 35 -2.36 35.33 36.58
C GLY A 35 -1.49 35.80 37.74
N VAL A 36 -0.20 36.09 37.48
CA VAL A 36 0.72 36.70 38.46
C VAL A 36 0.32 38.15 38.75
N TRP A 37 0.04 38.94 37.71
CA TRP A 37 -0.34 40.34 37.84
C TRP A 37 -1.64 40.53 38.63
N SER A 38 -2.67 39.74 38.33
CA SER A 38 -3.98 39.80 39.01
C SER A 38 -3.94 39.39 40.48
N ARG A 39 -2.88 38.71 40.93
CA ARG A 39 -2.69 38.23 42.31
C ARG A 39 -1.42 38.79 42.95
N TRP A 40 -0.95 39.93 42.45
CA TRP A 40 0.35 40.49 42.82
C TRP A 40 0.51 40.66 44.33
N ASP A 41 -0.53 41.17 44.99
CA ASP A 41 -0.53 41.43 46.43
C ASP A 41 -0.50 40.15 47.28
N GLY A 42 -0.87 39.00 46.70
CA GLY A 42 -0.84 37.69 47.36
C GLY A 42 0.48 36.93 47.21
N ILE A 43 1.50 37.52 46.55
CA ILE A 43 2.79 36.86 46.30
C ILE A 43 3.79 37.24 47.39
N HIS A 44 4.21 36.24 48.17
CA HIS A 44 5.22 36.40 49.22
C HIS A 44 6.56 36.97 48.75
N ARG A 45 7.08 36.50 47.60
CA ARG A 45 8.36 36.96 47.04
C ARG A 45 8.20 37.38 45.57
N PRO A 46 7.85 38.66 45.31
CA PRO A 46 7.62 39.15 43.95
C PRO A 46 8.83 39.00 43.01
N SER A 47 10.05 39.15 43.52
CA SER A 47 11.28 38.97 42.73
C SER A 47 11.42 37.55 42.18
N GLY A 48 11.01 36.53 42.94
CA GLY A 48 10.96 35.13 42.49
C GLY A 48 9.93 34.92 41.37
N ALA A 49 8.76 35.54 41.49
CA ALA A 49 7.72 35.46 40.47
C ALA A 49 8.15 36.11 39.15
N VAL A 50 8.76 37.30 39.21
CA VAL A 50 9.29 38.00 38.02
C VAL A 50 10.40 37.19 37.35
N LEU A 51 11.34 36.66 38.13
CA LEU A 51 12.41 35.81 37.60
C LEU A 51 11.85 34.56 36.89
N GLN A 52 10.84 33.92 37.49
CA GLN A 52 10.20 32.75 36.89
C GLN A 52 9.47 33.10 35.58
N MET A 53 8.73 34.22 35.53
CA MET A 53 8.08 34.68 34.30
C MET A 53 9.08 34.98 33.18
N ALA A 54 10.24 35.55 33.53
CA ALA A 54 11.33 35.80 32.59
C ALA A 54 11.92 34.49 32.05
N ILE A 55 12.21 33.51 32.93
CA ILE A 55 12.71 32.18 32.52
C ILE A 55 11.71 31.48 31.60
N MET A 56 10.42 31.49 31.97
CA MET A 56 9.35 30.91 31.14
C MET A 56 9.24 31.62 29.79
N GLY A 57 9.41 32.94 29.75
CA GLY A 57 9.40 33.73 28.52
C GLY A 57 10.57 33.40 27.60
N VAL A 58 11.79 33.36 28.15
CA VAL A 58 13.00 32.94 27.41
C VAL A 58 12.85 31.52 26.87
N TRP A 59 12.37 30.58 27.68
CA TRP A 59 12.12 29.22 27.21
C TRP A 59 11.00 29.13 26.17
N THR A 60 9.97 29.97 26.28
CA THR A 60 8.90 30.09 25.27
C THR A 60 9.46 30.55 23.92
N VAL A 61 10.39 31.51 23.91
CA VAL A 61 11.10 31.94 22.69
C VAL A 61 11.95 30.81 22.13
N ILE A 62 12.77 30.15 22.97
CA ILE A 62 13.66 29.06 22.55
C ILE A 62 12.86 27.89 21.95
N SER A 63 11.81 27.44 22.66
CA SER A 63 10.94 26.36 22.19
C SER A 63 10.16 26.76 20.94
N SER A 64 9.71 28.02 20.82
CA SER A 64 9.07 28.53 19.60
C SER A 64 10.00 28.47 18.38
N ILE A 65 11.24 28.92 18.53
CA ILE A 65 12.26 28.85 17.46
C ILE A 65 12.56 27.39 17.11
N GLY A 66 12.72 26.54 18.12
CA GLY A 66 12.97 25.11 17.95
C GLY A 66 11.86 24.41 17.16
N TYR A 67 10.60 24.57 17.58
CA TYR A 67 9.43 23.96 16.93
C TYR A 67 9.08 24.57 15.57
N SER A 68 9.49 25.82 15.31
CA SER A 68 9.36 26.44 14.00
C SER A 68 10.35 25.91 12.98
N ARG A 69 11.52 25.41 13.42
CA ARG A 69 12.57 24.86 12.57
C ARG A 69 12.41 23.35 12.36
N GLN A 70 12.78 22.89 11.16
CA GLN A 70 12.68 21.48 10.78
C GLN A 70 13.50 20.55 11.69
N TRP A 71 14.66 21.01 12.17
CA TRP A 71 15.50 20.27 13.12
C TRP A 71 14.78 19.99 14.45
N GLY A 72 14.12 21.00 15.04
CA GLY A 72 13.45 20.82 16.33
C GLY A 72 12.15 20.00 16.23
N ARG A 73 11.42 20.08 15.10
CA ARG A 73 10.24 19.22 14.85
C ARG A 73 10.60 17.73 14.75
N ARG A 74 11.76 17.42 14.17
CA ARG A 74 12.24 16.04 14.00
C ARG A 74 12.90 15.49 15.26
N ASN A 75 13.44 16.36 16.10
CA ASN A 75 14.21 15.95 17.25
C ASN A 75 13.34 15.86 18.50
N THR A 76 12.95 14.64 18.89
CA THR A 76 12.15 14.42 20.10
C THR A 76 12.88 14.81 21.39
N ARG A 77 14.20 15.02 21.34
CA ARG A 77 14.97 15.52 22.48
C ARG A 77 14.53 16.91 22.90
N LEU A 78 14.09 17.75 21.96
CA LEU A 78 13.58 19.09 22.30
C LEU A 78 12.30 19.00 23.13
N ALA A 79 11.36 18.12 22.76
CA ALA A 79 10.12 17.90 23.51
C ALA A 79 10.38 17.35 24.93
N PHE A 80 11.41 16.52 25.11
CA PHE A 80 11.82 16.07 26.45
C PHE A 80 12.52 17.16 27.25
N ALA A 81 13.43 17.93 26.63
CA ALA A 81 14.05 19.08 27.29
C ALA A 81 12.98 20.08 27.75
N ASP A 82 11.95 20.27 26.93
CA ASP A 82 10.81 21.12 27.22
C ASP A 82 9.98 20.61 28.39
N LEU A 83 9.75 19.29 28.48
CA LEU A 83 9.13 18.67 29.65
C LEU A 83 9.97 18.92 30.92
N LEU A 84 11.28 18.70 30.86
CA LEU A 84 12.18 18.87 31.99
C LEU A 84 12.25 20.33 32.47
N VAL A 85 12.37 21.29 31.56
CA VAL A 85 12.38 22.72 31.91
C VAL A 85 11.03 23.13 32.49
N THR A 86 9.93 22.60 31.96
CA THR A 86 8.59 22.88 32.50
C THR A 86 8.45 22.36 33.93
N VAL A 87 8.87 21.13 34.19
CA VAL A 87 8.88 20.55 35.55
C VAL A 87 9.79 21.37 36.48
N GLY A 88 10.97 21.77 36.00
CA GLY A 88 11.86 22.66 36.75
C GLY A 88 11.21 24.00 37.11
N CYS A 89 10.49 24.61 36.17
CA CYS A 89 9.72 25.84 36.41
C CYS A 89 8.57 25.61 37.41
N MET A 90 7.92 24.44 37.39
CA MET A 90 6.87 24.11 38.37
C MET A 90 7.45 24.15 39.79
N TYR A 91 8.60 23.51 40.03
CA TYR A 91 9.27 23.54 41.33
C TYR A 91 9.88 24.91 41.65
N ALA A 92 10.34 25.67 40.65
CA ALA A 92 10.85 27.03 40.85
C ALA A 92 9.81 28.00 41.45
N THR A 93 8.52 27.67 41.34
CA THR A 93 7.42 28.36 42.06
C THR A 93 7.70 28.49 43.57
N LEU A 94 8.44 27.54 44.16
CA LEU A 94 8.83 27.58 45.57
C LEU A 94 9.71 28.78 45.95
N PHE A 95 10.38 29.41 44.99
CA PHE A 95 11.12 30.66 45.22
C PHE A 95 10.22 31.89 45.33
N ALA A 96 9.02 31.84 44.76
CA ALA A 96 8.03 32.92 44.79
C ALA A 96 6.97 32.73 45.89
N GLN A 97 6.55 31.49 46.12
CA GLN A 97 5.46 31.09 47.00
C GLN A 97 5.90 29.88 47.84
N PRO A 98 5.85 29.95 49.19
CA PRO A 98 6.21 28.82 50.03
C PRO A 98 5.24 27.64 49.85
N LEU A 99 5.73 26.42 50.09
CA LEU A 99 4.97 25.18 49.88
C LEU A 99 3.66 25.13 50.68
N ILE A 100 3.62 25.76 51.86
CA ILE A 100 2.43 25.80 52.71
C ILE A 100 1.27 26.53 52.03
N ASP A 101 1.55 27.63 51.31
CA ASP A 101 0.52 28.38 50.59
C ASP A 101 0.02 27.61 49.36
N ILE A 102 0.95 26.95 48.65
CA ILE A 102 0.61 26.11 47.49
C ILE A 102 -0.31 24.97 47.92
N ARG A 103 -0.04 24.36 49.08
CA ARG A 103 -0.92 23.33 49.70
C ARG A 103 -2.20 23.93 50.28
N GLY A 104 -2.17 25.20 50.69
CA GLY A 104 -3.34 25.98 51.10
C GLY A 104 -4.22 26.44 49.94
N GLY A 105 -3.86 26.11 48.68
CA GLY A 105 -4.67 26.41 47.50
C GLY A 105 -4.08 27.46 46.56
N ALA A 106 -2.92 28.05 46.89
CA ALA A 106 -2.24 28.96 45.98
C ALA A 106 -1.87 28.25 44.66
N SER A 107 -1.92 29.01 43.57
CA SER A 107 -1.73 28.49 42.23
C SER A 107 -0.24 28.39 41.88
N VAL A 108 0.15 27.29 41.25
CA VAL A 108 1.50 27.15 40.67
C VAL A 108 1.62 28.11 39.49
N LEU A 109 2.68 28.94 39.47
CA LEU A 109 2.85 30.04 38.51
C LEU A 109 2.92 29.58 37.05
N THR A 110 3.27 28.31 36.81
CA THR A 110 3.29 27.73 35.46
C THR A 110 1.90 27.60 34.84
N SER A 111 0.82 27.49 35.62
CA SER A 111 -0.56 27.47 35.11
C SER A 111 -0.76 26.51 33.90
N VAL A 112 -1.56 26.90 32.92
CA VAL A 112 -1.86 26.16 31.67
C VAL A 112 -0.61 26.01 30.77
N TRP A 113 0.43 26.83 30.95
CA TRP A 113 1.68 26.72 30.19
C TRP A 113 2.34 25.34 30.35
N ALA A 114 2.12 24.67 31.49
CA ALA A 114 2.61 23.32 31.74
C ALA A 114 2.01 22.24 30.80
N ALA A 115 0.93 22.54 30.07
CA ALA A 115 0.39 21.65 29.04
C ALA A 115 1.22 21.64 27.75
N GLY A 116 2.04 22.67 27.51
CA GLY A 116 2.89 22.80 26.33
C GLY A 116 3.74 21.56 26.00
N PRO A 117 4.56 21.02 26.94
CA PRO A 117 5.38 19.84 26.65
C PRO A 117 4.55 18.56 26.46
N VAL A 118 3.36 18.47 27.08
CA VAL A 118 2.44 17.34 26.88
C VAL A 118 1.97 17.29 25.42
N ILE A 119 1.54 18.43 24.89
CA ILE A 119 1.13 18.58 23.49
C ILE A 119 2.34 18.33 22.56
N ALA A 120 3.53 18.84 22.89
CA ALA A 120 4.76 18.61 22.11
C ALA A 120 5.13 17.12 22.02
N LEU A 121 5.05 16.39 23.13
CA LEU A 121 5.29 14.94 23.17
C LEU A 121 4.18 14.16 22.48
N ALA A 122 2.93 14.61 22.57
CA ALA A 122 1.81 14.02 21.84
C ALA A 122 1.98 14.13 20.32
N ILE A 123 2.37 15.31 19.82
CA ILE A 123 2.63 15.50 18.38
C ILE A 123 3.82 14.64 17.92
N SER A 124 4.91 14.64 18.68
CA SER A 124 6.16 13.98 18.29
C SER A 124 6.15 12.45 18.44
N ARG A 125 5.54 11.91 19.50
CA ARG A 125 5.51 10.47 19.82
C ARG A 125 4.12 9.84 19.78
N GLY A 126 3.08 10.59 19.43
CA GLY A 126 1.70 10.08 19.40
C GLY A 126 1.14 9.90 20.81
N ARG A 127 0.23 8.93 20.96
CA ARG A 127 -0.50 8.70 22.21
C ARG A 127 0.42 8.50 23.42
N ASP A 128 1.45 7.68 23.26
CA ASP A 128 2.33 7.31 24.38
C ASP A 128 3.19 8.49 24.85
N GLY A 129 3.61 9.36 23.92
CA GLY A 129 4.29 10.60 24.25
C GLY A 129 3.40 11.56 25.04
N GLY A 130 2.15 11.73 24.59
CA GLY A 130 1.17 12.55 25.28
C GLY A 130 0.86 12.04 26.69
N LEU A 131 0.68 10.73 26.84
CA LEU A 131 0.45 10.08 28.14
C LEU A 131 1.64 10.26 29.09
N LEU A 132 2.88 10.07 28.59
CA LEU A 132 4.09 10.26 29.39
C LEU A 132 4.20 11.71 29.89
N GLY A 133 4.00 12.68 29.00
CA GLY A 133 4.02 14.09 29.36
C GLY A 133 2.95 14.44 30.39
N ALA A 134 1.70 13.99 30.15
CA ALA A 134 0.59 14.23 31.06
C ALA A 134 0.83 13.61 32.43
N ALA A 135 1.30 12.36 32.50
CA ALA A 135 1.62 11.68 33.75
C ALA A 135 2.72 12.41 34.54
N THR A 136 3.76 12.88 33.85
CA THR A 136 4.90 13.58 34.48
C THR A 136 4.49 14.94 35.06
N ILE A 137 3.75 15.75 34.30
CA ILE A 137 3.23 17.05 34.78
C ILE A 137 2.23 16.83 35.91
N SER A 138 1.37 15.82 35.81
CA SER A 138 0.40 15.47 36.85
C SER A 138 1.08 15.06 38.15
N LEU A 139 2.15 14.25 38.07
CA LEU A 139 2.93 13.84 39.23
C LEU A 139 3.64 15.02 39.89
N ALA A 140 4.24 15.92 39.10
CA ALA A 140 4.87 17.14 39.62
C ALA A 140 3.85 18.11 40.24
N LEU A 141 2.64 18.19 39.70
CA LEU A 141 1.58 19.01 40.28
C LEU A 141 1.07 18.41 41.61
N LEU A 142 0.90 17.09 41.66
CA LEU A 142 0.47 16.37 42.86
C LEU A 142 1.52 16.46 43.98
N SER A 143 2.81 16.38 43.66
CA SER A 143 3.87 16.51 44.66
C SER A 143 3.91 17.91 45.31
N LEU A 144 3.63 18.97 44.52
CA LEU A 144 3.57 20.35 45.00
C LEU A 144 2.30 20.61 45.83
N ARG A 145 1.13 20.16 45.36
CA ARG A 145 -0.15 20.39 46.05
C ARG A 145 -0.44 19.43 47.21
N GLY A 146 0.23 18.27 47.27
CA GLY A 146 -0.02 17.24 48.26
C GLY A 146 -1.24 16.38 47.96
N PHE A 147 -1.26 15.17 48.52
CA PHE A 147 -2.32 14.18 48.31
C PHE A 147 -3.66 14.61 48.90
N ASP A 148 -3.66 15.42 49.95
CA ASP A 148 -4.88 15.94 50.56
C ASP A 148 -5.68 16.83 49.60
N ASN A 149 -5.01 17.43 48.61
CA ASN A 149 -5.61 18.26 47.55
C ASN A 149 -5.87 17.48 46.25
N ALA A 150 -5.86 16.15 46.28
CA ALA A 150 -5.99 15.31 45.08
C ALA A 150 -7.27 15.62 44.28
N ALA A 151 -8.40 15.88 44.95
CA ALA A 151 -9.66 16.24 44.28
C ALA A 151 -9.54 17.53 43.45
N ALA A 152 -8.85 18.55 43.98
CA ALA A 152 -8.60 19.82 43.28
C ALA A 152 -7.56 19.69 42.16
N VAL A 153 -6.68 18.69 42.22
CA VAL A 153 -5.70 18.36 41.17
C VAL A 153 -6.33 17.54 40.05
N LEU A 154 -7.32 16.70 40.37
CA LEU A 154 -7.93 15.74 39.45
C LEU A 154 -8.46 16.37 38.15
N SER A 155 -9.11 17.55 38.25
CA SER A 155 -9.63 18.25 37.07
C SER A 155 -8.53 18.64 36.08
N ASN A 156 -7.38 19.12 36.59
CA ASN A 156 -6.24 19.49 35.75
C ASN A 156 -5.56 18.25 35.14
N VAL A 157 -5.42 17.19 35.94
CA VAL A 157 -4.86 15.91 35.48
C VAL A 157 -5.72 15.31 34.37
N GLN A 158 -7.04 15.30 34.55
CA GLN A 158 -7.98 14.82 33.56
C GLN A 158 -7.87 15.63 32.26
N LEU A 159 -7.81 16.96 32.34
CA LEU A 159 -7.70 17.81 31.16
C LEU A 159 -6.38 17.57 30.41
N LEU A 160 -5.25 17.41 31.12
CA LEU A 160 -3.95 17.10 30.52
C LEU A 160 -3.92 15.71 29.88
N LEU A 161 -4.51 14.70 30.53
CA LEU A 161 -4.61 13.34 30.00
C LEU A 161 -5.47 13.32 28.72
N VAL A 162 -6.64 13.95 28.75
CA VAL A 162 -7.53 14.04 27.59
C VAL A 162 -6.85 14.80 26.46
N ALA A 163 -6.23 15.96 26.73
CA ALA A 163 -5.52 16.73 25.72
C ALA A 163 -4.36 15.93 25.11
N GLY A 164 -3.53 15.28 25.94
CA GLY A 164 -2.42 14.45 25.48
C GLY A 164 -2.87 13.26 24.65
N LEU A 165 -3.97 12.59 25.04
CA LEU A 165 -4.52 11.44 24.34
C LEU A 165 -5.17 11.84 23.02
N VAL A 166 -6.01 12.88 23.01
CA VAL A 166 -6.70 13.36 21.80
C VAL A 166 -5.70 13.89 20.77
N VAL A 167 -4.76 14.75 21.19
CA VAL A 167 -3.72 15.27 20.29
C VAL A 167 -2.82 14.13 19.81
N GLY A 168 -2.44 13.20 20.71
CA GLY A 168 -1.59 12.07 20.37
C GLY A 168 -2.27 11.09 19.41
N TYR A 169 -3.57 10.86 19.57
CA TYR A 169 -4.39 10.08 18.65
C TYR A 169 -4.48 10.78 17.29
N ALA A 170 -4.85 12.06 17.25
CA ALA A 170 -4.92 12.83 16.01
C ALA A 170 -3.59 12.82 15.24
N ALA A 171 -2.46 13.03 15.93
CA ALA A 171 -1.14 12.99 15.31
C ALA A 171 -0.79 11.59 14.76
N THR A 172 -1.21 10.52 15.45
CA THR A 172 -0.99 9.14 15.00
C THR A 172 -1.88 8.78 13.81
N SER A 173 -3.15 9.18 13.84
CA SER A 173 -4.11 8.98 12.75
C SER A 173 -3.68 9.73 11.49
N LEU A 174 -3.18 10.98 11.61
CA LEU A 174 -2.63 11.72 10.48
C LEU A 174 -1.42 11.02 9.85
N ARG A 175 -0.50 10.49 10.66
CA ARG A 175 0.64 9.72 10.15
C ARG A 175 0.20 8.44 9.44
N GLN A 176 -0.80 7.74 9.97
CA GLN A 176 -1.31 6.52 9.35
C GLN A 176 -2.04 6.81 8.03
N ALA A 177 -2.84 7.88 7.99
CA ALA A 177 -3.53 8.31 6.77
C ALA A 177 -2.53 8.70 5.67
N ASP A 178 -1.46 9.41 6.00
CA ASP A 178 -0.37 9.78 5.08
C ASP A 178 0.29 8.55 4.45
N VAL A 179 0.66 7.56 5.27
CA VAL A 179 1.28 6.31 4.78
C VAL A 179 0.33 5.56 3.85
N ARG A 180 -0.98 5.51 4.17
CA ARG A 180 -1.98 4.86 3.32
C ARG A 180 -2.17 5.59 2.00
N LEU A 181 -2.31 6.92 2.03
CA LEU A 181 -2.48 7.73 0.84
C LEU A 181 -1.28 7.61 -0.10
N ARG A 182 -0.05 7.66 0.43
CA ARG A 182 1.16 7.48 -0.39
C ARG A 182 1.23 6.10 -1.04
N LYS A 183 0.85 5.05 -0.32
CA LYS A 183 0.78 3.69 -0.88
C LYS A 183 -0.25 3.61 -2.01
N ALA A 184 -1.42 4.24 -1.83
CA ALA A 184 -2.45 4.29 -2.86
C ALA A 184 -1.98 5.03 -4.12
N ILE A 185 -1.41 6.24 -3.96
CA ILE A 185 -0.86 7.03 -5.07
C ILE A 185 0.25 6.26 -5.79
N ALA A 186 1.15 5.60 -5.05
CA ALA A 186 2.22 4.81 -5.65
C ALA A 186 1.67 3.64 -6.47
N ALA A 187 0.66 2.93 -5.96
CA ALA A 187 0.00 1.84 -6.68
C ALA A 187 -0.69 2.33 -7.96
N GLU A 188 -1.42 3.44 -7.88
CA GLU A 188 -2.09 4.07 -9.03
C GLU A 188 -1.07 4.54 -10.09
N SER A 189 0.03 5.15 -9.67
CA SER A 189 1.08 5.57 -10.60
C SER A 189 1.73 4.37 -11.31
N ALA A 190 1.90 3.25 -10.61
CA ALA A 190 2.48 2.03 -11.18
C ALA A 190 1.54 1.38 -12.20
N THR A 191 0.22 1.39 -11.98
CA THR A 191 -0.75 0.87 -12.96
C THR A 191 -0.86 1.78 -14.18
N ALA A 192 -0.88 3.10 -13.98
CA ALA A 192 -0.89 4.07 -15.09
C ALA A 192 0.33 3.93 -16.00
N GLU A 193 1.53 3.79 -15.41
CA GLU A 193 2.76 3.62 -16.18
C GLU A 193 2.78 2.29 -16.95
N ARG A 194 2.30 1.20 -16.34
CA ARG A 194 2.15 -0.09 -17.04
C ARG A 194 1.23 -0.01 -18.25
N LEU A 195 0.08 0.66 -18.11
CA LEU A 195 -0.86 0.84 -19.22
C LEU A 195 -0.27 1.72 -20.34
N ARG A 196 0.54 2.71 -19.98
CA ARG A 196 1.27 3.56 -20.94
C ARG A 196 2.32 2.75 -21.70
N LEU A 197 3.12 1.97 -20.99
CA LEU A 197 4.15 1.10 -21.59
C LEU A 197 3.53 0.05 -22.51
N SER A 198 2.45 -0.62 -22.08
CA SER A 198 1.75 -1.61 -22.91
C SER A 198 1.30 -1.01 -24.24
N ARG A 199 0.63 0.16 -24.22
CA ARG A 199 0.22 0.88 -25.43
C ARG A 199 1.40 1.22 -26.33
N SER A 200 2.47 1.80 -25.76
CA SER A 200 3.67 2.15 -26.54
C SER A 200 4.36 0.93 -27.15
N ILE A 201 4.35 -0.22 -26.49
CA ILE A 201 4.95 -1.46 -27.00
C ILE A 201 4.08 -2.05 -28.13
N HIS A 202 2.75 -2.04 -27.96
CA HIS A 202 1.81 -2.49 -28.98
C HIS A 202 1.88 -1.62 -30.25
N ASP A 203 1.78 -0.31 -30.11
CA ASP A 203 1.75 0.60 -31.26
C ASP A 203 3.14 0.80 -31.89
N GLY A 204 4.21 0.60 -31.11
CA GLY A 204 5.58 0.80 -31.57
C GLY A 204 6.23 -0.48 -32.08
N VAL A 205 6.65 -1.34 -31.16
CA VAL A 205 7.57 -2.45 -31.46
C VAL A 205 6.84 -3.62 -32.12
N LEU A 206 5.68 -4.01 -31.59
CA LEU A 206 4.91 -5.13 -32.14
C LEU A 206 4.42 -4.83 -33.55
N GLN A 207 3.97 -3.60 -33.82
CA GLN A 207 3.54 -3.19 -35.15
C GLN A 207 4.68 -3.22 -36.19
N VAL A 208 5.90 -2.81 -35.80
CA VAL A 208 7.08 -2.86 -36.68
C VAL A 208 7.49 -4.32 -36.95
N LEU A 209 7.53 -5.18 -35.93
CA LEU A 209 7.84 -6.60 -36.11
C LEU A 209 6.84 -7.29 -37.04
N ALA A 210 5.54 -7.04 -36.85
CA ALA A 210 4.49 -7.55 -37.73
C ALA A 210 4.60 -7.01 -39.18
N GLN A 211 5.13 -5.80 -39.37
CA GLN A 211 5.40 -5.25 -40.70
C GLN A 211 6.62 -5.91 -41.35
N VAL A 212 7.69 -6.14 -40.58
CA VAL A 212 8.90 -6.85 -41.05
C VAL A 212 8.55 -8.27 -41.46
N GLN A 213 7.78 -8.99 -40.65
CA GLN A 213 7.33 -10.35 -40.95
C GLN A 213 6.53 -10.41 -42.26
N ARG A 214 5.52 -9.54 -42.41
CA ARG A 214 4.70 -9.47 -43.63
C ARG A 214 5.52 -9.14 -44.88
N ARG A 215 6.46 -8.19 -44.79
CA ARG A 215 7.32 -7.83 -45.93
C ARG A 215 8.35 -8.89 -46.26
N GLY A 216 8.98 -9.50 -45.26
CA GLY A 216 9.99 -10.54 -45.48
C GLY A 216 9.40 -11.77 -46.17
N ASN A 217 8.22 -12.21 -45.74
CA ASN A 217 7.49 -13.30 -46.40
C ASN A 217 7.07 -12.96 -47.84
N ALA A 218 6.71 -11.71 -48.13
CA ALA A 218 6.31 -11.28 -49.47
C ALA A 218 7.50 -11.15 -50.45
N ILE A 219 8.69 -10.78 -49.97
CA ILE A 219 9.89 -10.64 -50.81
C ILE A 219 10.51 -12.00 -51.13
N GLY A 220 10.51 -12.93 -50.18
CA GLY A 220 11.14 -14.25 -50.35
C GLY A 220 12.67 -14.23 -50.21
N GLY A 221 13.30 -15.39 -50.40
CA GLY A 221 14.76 -15.55 -50.29
C GLY A 221 15.28 -15.35 -48.86
N GLU A 222 16.41 -14.67 -48.69
CA GLU A 222 17.01 -14.37 -47.38
C GLU A 222 16.07 -13.53 -46.47
N ALA A 223 15.11 -12.80 -47.05
CA ALA A 223 14.16 -12.00 -46.28
C ALA A 223 13.16 -12.84 -45.46
N VAL A 224 12.99 -14.12 -45.79
CA VAL A 224 12.16 -15.07 -45.01
C VAL A 224 12.81 -15.39 -43.67
N GLU A 225 14.14 -15.51 -43.63
CA GLU A 225 14.88 -15.74 -42.38
C GLU A 225 14.73 -14.56 -41.43
N LEU A 226 14.77 -13.32 -41.97
CA LEU A 226 14.49 -12.11 -41.20
C LEU A 226 13.04 -12.05 -40.68
N ALA A 227 12.06 -12.52 -41.47
CA ALA A 227 10.68 -12.62 -41.04
C ALA A 227 10.49 -13.63 -39.90
N ALA A 228 11.19 -14.77 -39.95
CA ALA A 228 11.18 -15.77 -38.90
C ALA A 228 11.77 -15.22 -37.58
N LEU A 229 12.93 -14.57 -37.66
CA LEU A 229 13.55 -13.91 -36.49
C LEU A 229 12.65 -12.82 -35.90
N ALA A 230 11.97 -12.03 -36.73
CA ALA A 230 11.03 -11.01 -36.26
C ALA A 230 9.83 -11.64 -35.51
N ALA A 231 9.30 -12.77 -36.01
CA ALA A 231 8.22 -13.50 -35.36
C ALA A 231 8.65 -14.06 -33.98
N GLU A 232 9.86 -14.61 -33.88
CA GLU A 232 10.41 -15.08 -32.60
C GLU A 232 10.55 -13.94 -31.57
N GLN A 233 11.06 -12.77 -31.99
CA GLN A 233 11.18 -11.61 -31.11
C GLN A 233 9.82 -11.07 -30.69
N GLU A 234 8.82 -11.12 -31.57
CA GLU A 234 7.46 -10.71 -31.25
C GLU A 234 6.86 -11.57 -30.14
N VAL A 235 6.96 -12.90 -30.28
CA VAL A 235 6.53 -13.87 -29.26
C VAL A 235 7.27 -13.66 -27.95
N ALA A 236 8.60 -13.49 -27.99
CA ALA A 236 9.41 -13.24 -26.80
C ALA A 236 8.96 -11.96 -26.07
N LEU A 237 8.70 -10.88 -26.80
CA LEU A 237 8.24 -9.62 -26.24
C LEU A 237 6.82 -9.72 -25.65
N ARG A 238 5.88 -10.39 -26.34
CA ARG A 238 4.53 -10.66 -25.81
C ARG A 238 4.59 -11.47 -24.51
N ASN A 239 5.48 -12.47 -24.44
CA ASN A 239 5.70 -13.27 -23.23
C ASN A 239 6.28 -12.45 -22.07
N LEU A 240 7.19 -11.51 -22.34
CA LEU A 240 7.71 -10.59 -21.31
C LEU A 240 6.61 -9.65 -20.77
N ILE A 241 5.75 -9.12 -21.64
CA ILE A 241 4.61 -8.29 -21.22
C ILE A 241 3.60 -9.12 -20.41
N ALA A 242 3.36 -10.36 -20.82
CA ALA A 242 2.48 -11.29 -20.12
C ALA A 242 2.99 -11.67 -18.73
N ALA A 243 4.30 -11.90 -18.56
CA ALA A 243 4.92 -12.19 -17.26
C ALA A 243 4.78 -11.03 -16.25
N ALA A 244 4.51 -9.81 -16.73
CA ALA A 244 4.29 -8.66 -15.87
C ALA A 244 2.85 -8.58 -15.30
N ARG A 245 1.93 -9.46 -15.72
CA ARG A 245 0.54 -9.47 -15.22
C ARG A 245 0.49 -9.85 -13.72
N PRO A 246 -0.37 -9.25 -12.90
CA PRO A 246 -0.44 -9.58 -11.47
C PRO A 246 -0.79 -11.05 -11.26
N THR A 247 0.02 -11.77 -10.47
CA THR A 247 -0.33 -13.11 -10.00
C THR A 247 -1.29 -12.98 -8.83
N ALA A 248 -2.51 -13.49 -8.98
CA ALA A 248 -3.55 -13.34 -7.98
C ALA A 248 -3.18 -13.96 -6.60
N HIS A 249 -3.80 -13.42 -5.55
CA HIS A 249 -3.62 -13.77 -4.13
C HIS A 249 -4.98 -14.25 -3.58
N ASP A 250 -4.97 -15.01 -2.47
CA ASP A 250 -6.13 -15.72 -1.87
C ASP A 250 -6.62 -16.96 -2.65
N GLY A 251 -5.70 -17.84 -3.07
CA GLY A 251 -6.04 -19.17 -3.61
C GLY A 251 -6.62 -19.19 -5.04
N GLN A 252 -6.88 -18.01 -5.60
CA GLN A 252 -7.19 -17.83 -7.02
C GLN A 252 -5.95 -17.40 -7.80
N THR A 253 -5.88 -17.81 -9.07
CA THR A 253 -4.84 -17.46 -10.03
C THR A 253 -5.48 -16.89 -11.31
N ASP A 254 -4.75 -16.04 -12.02
CA ASP A 254 -5.15 -15.57 -13.35
C ASP A 254 -4.79 -16.65 -14.39
N LEU A 255 -5.81 -17.30 -14.96
CA LEU A 255 -5.67 -18.31 -16.01
C LEU A 255 -4.88 -17.76 -17.21
N CYS A 256 -5.13 -16.50 -17.58
CA CYS A 256 -4.50 -15.88 -18.73
C CYS A 256 -2.98 -15.82 -18.57
N GLY A 257 -2.48 -15.54 -17.36
CA GLY A 257 -1.05 -15.51 -17.06
C GLY A 257 -0.35 -16.85 -17.25
N TRP A 258 -1.07 -17.97 -17.16
CA TRP A 258 -0.51 -19.32 -17.35
C TRP A 258 -0.62 -19.82 -18.80
N LEU A 259 -1.58 -19.32 -19.57
CA LEU A 259 -1.76 -19.68 -20.98
C LEU A 259 -0.89 -18.85 -21.92
N LEU A 260 -0.67 -17.55 -21.64
CA LEU A 260 0.14 -16.69 -22.50
C LEU A 260 1.55 -17.24 -22.81
N PRO A 261 2.29 -17.83 -21.84
CA PRO A 261 3.61 -18.41 -22.12
C PRO A 261 3.59 -19.62 -23.07
N LEU A 262 2.41 -20.16 -23.42
CA LEU A 262 2.27 -21.22 -24.42
C LEU A 262 2.32 -20.68 -25.86
N ALA A 263 2.32 -19.35 -26.04
CA ALA A 263 2.44 -18.75 -27.35
C ALA A 263 3.80 -19.07 -27.98
N THR A 264 3.77 -19.49 -29.24
CA THR A 264 4.95 -19.77 -30.07
C THR A 264 4.76 -19.15 -31.46
N THR A 265 5.71 -19.31 -32.37
CA THR A 265 5.56 -18.87 -33.76
C THR A 265 4.46 -19.60 -34.53
N ARG A 266 3.92 -20.69 -33.99
CA ARG A 266 2.82 -21.49 -34.59
C ARG A 266 1.59 -21.61 -33.69
N VAL A 267 1.61 -20.97 -32.52
CA VAL A 267 0.53 -21.02 -31.53
C VAL A 267 0.23 -19.59 -31.10
N ASP A 268 -0.90 -19.08 -31.54
CA ASP A 268 -1.44 -17.81 -31.06
C ASP A 268 -2.26 -18.04 -29.79
N VAL A 269 -2.01 -17.24 -28.76
CA VAL A 269 -2.82 -17.26 -27.53
C VAL A 269 -3.53 -15.92 -27.37
N VAL A 270 -4.85 -15.95 -27.45
CA VAL A 270 -5.73 -14.79 -27.33
C VAL A 270 -6.48 -14.87 -26.02
N VAL A 271 -6.34 -13.84 -25.19
CA VAL A 271 -6.95 -13.76 -23.86
C VAL A 271 -7.64 -12.42 -23.66
N PRO A 272 -8.63 -12.33 -22.75
CA PRO A 272 -9.23 -11.07 -22.36
C PRO A 272 -8.20 -10.10 -21.76
N ALA A 273 -8.54 -8.80 -21.81
CA ALA A 273 -7.73 -7.75 -21.20
C ALA A 273 -7.80 -7.81 -19.66
N ASP A 274 -8.97 -8.13 -19.11
CA ASP A 274 -9.19 -8.31 -17.69
C ASP A 274 -8.73 -9.70 -17.22
N PRO A 275 -8.21 -9.84 -15.98
CA PRO A 275 -7.80 -11.12 -15.43
C PRO A 275 -8.96 -12.12 -15.34
N VAL A 276 -8.71 -13.37 -15.70
CA VAL A 276 -9.68 -14.47 -15.57
C VAL A 276 -9.30 -15.29 -14.33
N LEU A 277 -9.89 -14.91 -13.19
CA LEU A 277 -9.57 -15.49 -11.90
C LEU A 277 -10.30 -16.82 -11.68
N LEU A 278 -9.53 -17.87 -11.40
CA LEU A 278 -10.02 -19.22 -11.11
C LEU A 278 -9.25 -19.80 -9.91
N PRO A 279 -9.83 -20.76 -9.15
CA PRO A 279 -9.08 -21.54 -8.19
C PRO A 279 -7.83 -22.17 -8.84
N ALA A 280 -6.69 -22.13 -8.16
CA ALA A 280 -5.42 -22.57 -8.75
C ALA A 280 -5.44 -24.01 -9.29
N ALA A 281 -6.19 -24.91 -8.63
CA ALA A 281 -6.38 -26.28 -9.10
C ALA A 281 -7.14 -26.35 -10.43
N VAL A 282 -8.23 -25.58 -10.56
CA VAL A 282 -9.05 -25.50 -11.79
C VAL A 282 -8.22 -24.94 -12.94
N ALA A 283 -7.50 -23.84 -12.70
CA ALA A 283 -6.61 -23.24 -13.70
C ALA A 283 -5.49 -24.20 -14.13
N GLY A 284 -4.94 -24.98 -13.19
CA GLY A 284 -3.90 -25.98 -13.49
C GLY A 284 -4.39 -27.09 -14.41
N GLU A 285 -5.57 -27.64 -14.14
CA GLU A 285 -6.16 -28.68 -15.00
C GLU A 285 -6.57 -28.15 -16.38
N LEU A 286 -7.10 -26.91 -16.46
CA LEU A 286 -7.35 -26.26 -17.75
C LEU A 286 -6.08 -26.09 -18.57
N VAL A 287 -5.00 -25.57 -17.96
CA VAL A 287 -3.71 -25.38 -18.65
C VAL A 287 -3.11 -26.73 -19.06
N ALA A 288 -3.26 -27.76 -18.24
CA ALA A 288 -2.84 -29.12 -18.60
C ALA A 288 -3.64 -29.66 -19.79
N ALA A 289 -4.96 -29.47 -19.81
CA ALA A 289 -5.82 -29.87 -20.92
C ALA A 289 -5.47 -29.13 -22.23
N VAL A 290 -5.19 -27.83 -22.15
CA VAL A 290 -4.72 -27.04 -23.31
C VAL A 290 -3.37 -27.53 -23.81
N LYS A 291 -2.40 -27.77 -22.92
CA LYS A 291 -1.08 -28.32 -23.30
C LYS A 291 -1.21 -29.66 -24.01
N GLU A 292 -2.12 -30.50 -23.54
CA GLU A 292 -2.39 -31.79 -24.17
C GLU A 292 -3.04 -31.63 -25.55
N ALA A 293 -4.00 -30.71 -25.69
CA ALA A 293 -4.59 -30.38 -27.00
C ALA A 293 -3.52 -29.88 -27.99
N LEU A 294 -2.63 -28.98 -27.55
CA LEU A 294 -1.51 -28.49 -28.38
C LEU A 294 -0.51 -29.60 -28.74
N SER A 295 -0.24 -30.53 -27.81
CA SER A 295 0.57 -31.74 -28.08
C SER A 295 -0.06 -32.62 -29.16
N ASN A 296 -1.40 -32.71 -29.23
CA ASN A 296 -2.09 -33.41 -30.31
C ASN A 296 -1.96 -32.68 -31.65
N VAL A 297 -2.03 -31.36 -31.65
CA VAL A 297 -1.78 -30.56 -32.87
C VAL A 297 -0.39 -30.87 -33.40
N GLU A 298 0.65 -30.79 -32.56
CA GLU A 298 2.04 -31.05 -32.96
C GLU A 298 2.23 -32.45 -33.55
N LYS A 299 1.56 -33.47 -33.00
CA LYS A 299 1.68 -34.86 -33.46
C LYS A 299 0.85 -35.19 -34.69
N HIS A 300 -0.30 -34.53 -34.90
CA HIS A 300 -1.33 -35.03 -35.81
C HIS A 300 -1.87 -34.00 -36.81
N ALA A 301 -1.77 -32.70 -36.54
CA ALA A 301 -2.31 -31.66 -37.43
C ALA A 301 -1.47 -31.48 -38.71
N GLY A 302 -0.18 -31.84 -38.65
CA GLY A 302 0.77 -31.74 -39.76
C GLY A 302 1.93 -30.78 -39.46
N PRO A 303 3.02 -30.84 -40.24
CA PRO A 303 4.25 -30.09 -39.94
C PRO A 303 4.13 -28.58 -40.12
N ASP A 304 3.08 -28.09 -40.78
CA ASP A 304 2.84 -26.66 -41.05
C ASP A 304 1.56 -26.12 -40.37
N ALA A 305 0.91 -26.94 -39.54
CA ALA A 305 -0.33 -26.54 -38.89
C ALA A 305 -0.10 -25.41 -37.87
N HIS A 306 -1.02 -24.46 -37.87
CA HIS A 306 -1.11 -23.35 -36.95
C HIS A 306 -2.23 -23.60 -35.95
N ALA A 307 -2.03 -23.18 -34.70
CA ALA A 307 -3.04 -23.30 -33.65
C ALA A 307 -3.39 -21.95 -33.00
N TRP A 308 -4.61 -21.85 -32.53
CA TRP A 308 -5.15 -20.73 -31.79
C TRP A 308 -5.75 -21.21 -30.47
N VAL A 309 -5.29 -20.64 -29.37
CA VAL A 309 -5.88 -20.81 -28.04
C VAL A 309 -6.63 -19.54 -27.70
N THR A 310 -7.94 -19.61 -27.50
CA THR A 310 -8.76 -18.45 -27.12
C THR A 310 -9.39 -18.67 -25.76
N VAL A 311 -9.36 -17.64 -24.92
CA VAL A 311 -10.05 -17.63 -23.63
C VAL A 311 -11.21 -16.64 -23.69
N GLU A 312 -12.40 -17.10 -23.35
CA GLU A 312 -13.60 -16.28 -23.24
C GLU A 312 -14.13 -16.33 -21.81
N ASP A 313 -14.34 -15.13 -21.24
CA ASP A 313 -15.02 -14.97 -19.96
C ASP A 313 -16.52 -14.80 -20.19
N LEU A 314 -17.29 -15.85 -19.89
CA LEU A 314 -18.75 -15.86 -20.02
C LEU A 314 -19.44 -15.46 -18.70
N GLY A 315 -18.69 -14.87 -17.75
CA GLY A 315 -19.18 -14.42 -16.45
C GLY A 315 -19.26 -15.56 -15.43
N ALA A 316 -20.21 -16.48 -15.57
CA ALA A 316 -20.37 -17.63 -14.67
C ALA A 316 -19.43 -18.80 -15.05
N ASP A 317 -19.09 -18.88 -16.33
CA ASP A 317 -18.28 -19.94 -16.91
C ASP A 317 -17.07 -19.33 -17.63
N VAL A 318 -16.00 -20.11 -17.74
CA VAL A 318 -14.84 -19.80 -18.57
C VAL A 318 -14.78 -20.83 -19.70
N LEU A 319 -14.69 -20.35 -20.93
CA LEU A 319 -14.52 -21.17 -22.13
C LEU A 319 -13.09 -21.00 -22.64
N VAL A 320 -12.38 -22.10 -22.83
CA VAL A 320 -11.08 -22.13 -23.50
C VAL A 320 -11.21 -22.97 -24.76
N SER A 321 -10.95 -22.38 -25.92
CA SER A 321 -10.92 -23.09 -27.19
C SER A 321 -9.49 -23.29 -27.67
N VAL A 322 -9.19 -24.47 -28.21
CA VAL A 322 -7.94 -24.80 -28.90
C VAL A 322 -8.29 -25.28 -30.29
N ARG A 323 -7.97 -24.47 -31.30
CA ARG A 323 -8.28 -24.73 -32.70
C ARG A 323 -7.00 -24.85 -33.52
N ASP A 324 -6.91 -25.81 -34.42
CA ASP A 324 -5.87 -25.90 -35.45
C ASP A 324 -6.45 -25.83 -36.88
N ASP A 325 -5.61 -25.54 -37.86
CA ASP A 325 -5.92 -25.57 -39.30
C ASP A 325 -5.30 -26.78 -40.03
N GLY A 326 -5.00 -27.86 -39.29
CA GLY A 326 -4.33 -29.02 -39.81
C GLY A 326 -5.21 -29.96 -40.64
N ALA A 327 -4.71 -31.18 -40.85
CA ALA A 327 -5.38 -32.21 -41.64
C ALA A 327 -6.79 -32.60 -41.13
N GLY A 328 -7.08 -32.30 -39.85
CA GLY A 328 -8.30 -32.74 -39.18
C GLY A 328 -8.40 -34.27 -39.10
N THR A 329 -9.53 -34.77 -38.60
CA THR A 329 -9.81 -36.20 -38.53
C THR A 329 -11.28 -36.48 -38.87
N THR A 330 -11.64 -37.76 -38.92
CA THR A 330 -13.04 -38.18 -39.11
C THR A 330 -13.62 -38.72 -37.80
N PRO A 331 -14.94 -38.58 -37.56
CA PRO A 331 -15.60 -39.18 -36.40
C PRO A 331 -15.33 -40.70 -36.28
N GLU A 332 -15.26 -41.41 -37.41
CA GLU A 332 -14.98 -42.84 -37.44
C GLU A 332 -13.55 -43.15 -37.00
N ARG A 333 -12.57 -42.32 -37.39
CA ARG A 333 -11.17 -42.48 -36.95
C ARG A 333 -10.98 -42.18 -35.47
N LEU A 334 -11.72 -41.21 -34.92
CA LEU A 334 -11.75 -40.94 -33.48
C LEU A 334 -12.33 -42.14 -32.71
N GLU A 335 -13.39 -42.74 -33.24
CA GLU A 335 -14.06 -43.91 -32.65
C GLU A 335 -13.21 -45.19 -32.75
N GLN A 336 -12.45 -45.33 -33.83
CA GLN A 336 -11.54 -46.45 -34.04
C GLN A 336 -10.30 -46.35 -33.14
N ALA A 337 -9.71 -45.15 -33.03
CA ALA A 337 -8.66 -44.87 -32.05
C ALA A 337 -9.12 -45.09 -30.60
N ARG A 338 -10.42 -44.89 -30.30
CA ARG A 338 -11.05 -45.23 -29.01
C ARG A 338 -11.02 -46.72 -28.72
N SER A 339 -11.31 -47.51 -29.73
CA SER A 339 -11.40 -48.96 -29.63
C SER A 339 -10.03 -49.62 -29.53
N ASP A 340 -9.01 -49.01 -30.15
CA ASP A 340 -7.64 -49.53 -30.20
C ASP A 340 -6.79 -49.14 -28.96
N GLY A 341 -7.38 -48.45 -27.97
CA GLY A 341 -6.68 -48.04 -26.75
C GLY A 341 -5.64 -46.93 -26.93
N HIS A 342 -5.60 -46.28 -28.10
CA HIS A 342 -4.67 -45.21 -28.43
C HIS A 342 -5.10 -43.81 -27.90
N LEU A 343 -6.26 -43.70 -27.23
CA LEU A 343 -6.83 -42.42 -26.73
C LEU A 343 -6.39 -41.98 -25.32
N GLY A 344 -5.31 -42.51 -24.75
CA GLY A 344 -4.88 -42.12 -23.39
C GLY A 344 -4.80 -40.59 -23.17
N VAL A 345 -4.58 -39.85 -24.26
CA VAL A 345 -4.46 -38.39 -24.32
C VAL A 345 -5.80 -37.64 -24.49
N SER A 346 -6.68 -38.03 -25.41
CA SER A 346 -7.99 -37.36 -25.62
C SER A 346 -9.01 -37.71 -24.54
N GLN A 347 -8.88 -38.89 -23.93
CA GLN A 347 -9.63 -39.28 -22.74
C GLN A 347 -9.11 -38.56 -21.48
N SER A 348 -7.80 -38.21 -21.45
CA SER A 348 -7.19 -37.35 -20.41
C SER A 348 -7.77 -35.93 -20.44
N ILE A 349 -7.99 -35.32 -21.61
CA ILE A 349 -8.62 -33.99 -21.72
C ILE A 349 -10.06 -34.01 -21.20
N ARG A 350 -10.90 -34.95 -21.70
CA ARG A 350 -12.29 -35.05 -21.26
C ARG A 350 -12.42 -35.38 -19.78
N GLY A 351 -11.60 -36.33 -19.28
CA GLY A 351 -11.60 -36.73 -17.88
C GLY A 351 -11.31 -35.54 -16.95
N ARG A 352 -10.21 -34.82 -17.19
CA ARG A 352 -9.81 -33.65 -16.38
C ARG A 352 -10.91 -32.59 -16.29
N ILE A 353 -11.50 -32.22 -17.42
CA ILE A 353 -12.53 -31.18 -17.43
C ILE A 353 -13.84 -31.68 -16.80
N THR A 354 -14.19 -32.96 -16.98
CA THR A 354 -15.38 -33.54 -16.35
C THR A 354 -15.21 -33.66 -14.83
N ASP A 355 -14.01 -33.96 -14.34
CA ASP A 355 -13.68 -34.00 -12.90
C ASP A 355 -13.83 -32.62 -12.23
N LEU A 356 -13.66 -31.54 -13.01
CA LEU A 356 -13.95 -30.17 -12.60
C LEU A 356 -15.44 -29.78 -12.70
N GLY A 357 -16.32 -30.71 -13.10
CA GLY A 357 -17.73 -30.43 -13.38
C GLY A 357 -17.97 -29.64 -14.67
N GLY A 358 -16.97 -29.55 -15.54
CA GLY A 358 -17.04 -28.86 -16.84
C GLY A 358 -17.55 -29.74 -17.98
N SER A 359 -17.54 -29.17 -19.19
CA SER A 359 -17.88 -29.89 -20.43
C SER A 359 -16.82 -29.69 -21.51
N VAL A 360 -16.69 -30.70 -22.38
CA VAL A 360 -15.76 -30.69 -23.51
C VAL A 360 -16.50 -31.02 -24.80
N THR A 361 -16.36 -30.15 -25.80
CA THR A 361 -16.83 -30.37 -27.16
C THR A 361 -15.63 -30.44 -28.11
N VAL A 362 -15.69 -31.34 -29.09
CA VAL A 362 -14.67 -31.45 -30.14
C VAL A 362 -15.35 -31.41 -31.50
N ARG A 363 -14.83 -30.57 -32.39
CA ARG A 363 -15.30 -30.41 -33.77
C ARG A 363 -14.11 -30.63 -34.69
N THR A 364 -14.29 -31.45 -35.72
CA THR A 364 -13.21 -31.74 -36.67
C THR A 364 -13.80 -32.26 -37.98
N ALA A 365 -13.16 -31.90 -39.08
CA ALA A 365 -13.46 -32.43 -40.40
C ALA A 365 -12.16 -32.54 -41.23
N PRO A 366 -12.10 -33.46 -42.20
CA PRO A 366 -10.94 -33.60 -43.07
C PRO A 366 -10.61 -32.28 -43.78
N GLY A 367 -9.39 -31.76 -43.57
CA GLY A 367 -8.90 -30.51 -44.16
C GLY A 367 -9.41 -29.23 -43.49
N GLU A 368 -10.21 -29.31 -42.42
CA GLU A 368 -10.70 -28.14 -41.67
C GLU A 368 -10.08 -28.03 -40.26
N GLY A 369 -9.14 -28.93 -39.92
CA GLY A 369 -8.48 -28.98 -38.62
C GLY A 369 -9.33 -29.60 -37.49
N THR A 370 -8.94 -29.30 -36.26
CA THR A 370 -9.64 -29.74 -35.03
C THR A 370 -9.84 -28.56 -34.08
N GLU A 371 -11.01 -28.48 -33.47
CA GLU A 371 -11.37 -27.48 -32.46
C GLU A 371 -11.84 -28.20 -31.19
N TRP A 372 -11.16 -27.94 -30.09
CA TRP A 372 -11.51 -28.37 -28.74
C TRP A 372 -12.06 -27.18 -27.97
N GLU A 373 -13.23 -27.33 -27.39
CA GLU A 373 -13.86 -26.33 -26.52
C GLU A 373 -13.95 -26.92 -25.12
N LEU A 374 -13.31 -26.26 -24.16
CA LEU A 374 -13.23 -26.67 -22.75
C LEU A 374 -13.97 -25.63 -21.92
N LYS A 375 -15.10 -26.01 -21.33
CA LYS A 375 -15.93 -25.12 -20.53
C LYS A 375 -15.92 -25.54 -19.07
N VAL A 376 -15.58 -24.63 -18.16
CA VAL A 376 -15.62 -24.86 -16.70
C VAL A 376 -16.35 -23.74 -15.99
N SER A 377 -16.96 -24.05 -14.84
CA SER A 377 -17.59 -23.04 -14.00
C SER A 377 -16.58 -22.34 -13.09
N ARG A 378 -16.85 -21.09 -12.70
CA ARG A 378 -16.00 -20.32 -11.76
C ARG A 378 -16.17 -20.70 -10.29
N THR A 379 -17.24 -21.41 -9.95
CA THR A 379 -17.65 -21.71 -8.56
C THR A 379 -17.03 -22.95 -7.97
#